data_AF-A0A533V119-F1
#
_entry.id   AF-A0A533V119-F1
#
_cell.length_a   1.000
_cell.length_b   1.000
_cell.length_c   1.000
_cell.angle_alpha   90.00
_cell.angle_beta   90.00
_cell.angle_gamma   90.00
#
_symmetry.space_group_name_H-M   'P 1'
#
loop_
_entity.id
_entity.type
_entity.pdbx_description
1 polymer ?
#
loop_
_entity_poly.entity_id
_entity_poly.type
_entity_poly.pdbx_seq_one_letter_code
_entity_poly.pdbx_strand_id
1 'polypeptide(L)'
;MSDSERTAVETITITMRILPNEALQYLKDCGIEISRRSYFRHNAKLEASKWERLMSIAERFTEQHLQRIDKLELVESLMWKNYDLEKYPHKKVDIHCSIVTMQPFLSNYYVATRFVLERRLKIDPIKKPDIYLGINIDKADRGKQILQSEGLF
;
A
#
# COMPACT_ATOMS: atom_id res chain seq x y z
N MET A 1 7.53 36.17 8.77
CA MET A 1 7.58 34.82 9.32
C MET A 1 8.51 34.04 8.41
N SER A 2 9.53 33.41 8.96
CA SER A 2 10.42 32.55 8.18
C SER A 2 9.68 31.26 7.80
N ASP A 3 10.08 30.62 6.71
CA ASP A 3 9.49 29.34 6.29
C ASP A 3 9.67 28.25 7.36
N SER A 4 10.71 28.37 8.18
CA SER A 4 10.99 27.50 9.33
C SER A 4 9.88 27.57 10.40
N GLU A 5 9.40 28.77 10.74
CA GLU A 5 8.32 28.97 11.72
C GLU A 5 6.99 28.40 11.20
N ARG A 6 6.73 28.53 9.89
CA ARG A 6 5.55 27.93 9.24
C ARG A 6 5.57 26.41 9.36
N THR A 7 6.71 25.82 8.99
CA THR A 7 6.91 24.37 8.93
C THR A 7 6.80 23.75 10.32
N ALA A 8 7.29 24.44 11.36
CA ALA A 8 7.16 24.00 12.74
C ALA A 8 5.69 23.97 13.19
N VAL A 9 4.92 25.04 12.91
CA VAL A 9 3.48 25.09 13.23
C VAL A 9 2.70 24.02 12.46
N GLU A 10 3.03 23.80 11.18
CA GLU A 10 2.46 22.73 10.35
C GLU A 10 2.72 21.34 10.95
N THR A 11 3.97 21.05 11.32
CA THR A 11 4.37 19.75 11.89
C THR A 11 3.63 19.47 13.20
N ILE A 12 3.57 20.44 14.11
CA ILE A 12 2.94 20.26 15.42
C ILE A 12 1.43 20.06 15.28
N THR A 13 0.78 20.84 14.41
CA THR A 13 -0.68 20.83 14.26
C THR A 13 -1.15 19.60 13.48
N ILE A 14 -0.49 19.28 12.37
CA ILE A 14 -0.94 18.24 11.44
C ILE A 14 -0.44 16.86 11.87
N THR A 15 0.85 16.77 12.22
CA THR A 15 1.52 15.48 12.48
C THR A 15 1.37 15.07 13.94
N MET A 16 1.58 16.00 14.88
CA MET A 16 1.64 15.68 16.32
C MET A 16 0.30 15.85 17.04
N ARG A 17 -0.66 16.60 16.47
CA ARG A 17 -2.01 16.84 17.03
C ARG A 17 -2.01 17.34 18.49
N ILE A 18 -1.07 18.24 18.80
CA ILE A 18 -0.88 18.78 20.16
C ILE A 18 -1.88 19.92 20.45
N LEU A 19 -2.25 20.12 21.72
CA LEU A 19 -3.13 21.23 22.13
C LEU A 19 -2.46 22.60 21.93
N PRO A 20 -3.21 23.68 21.67
CA PRO A 20 -2.62 25.00 21.34
C PRO A 20 -1.63 25.56 22.37
N ASN A 21 -1.88 25.34 23.66
CA ASN A 21 -1.00 25.85 24.72
C ASN A 21 0.31 25.04 24.79
N GLU A 22 0.22 23.72 24.63
CA GLU A 22 1.37 22.82 24.58
C GLU A 22 2.19 23.06 23.30
N ALA A 23 1.53 23.33 22.17
CA ALA A 23 2.18 23.67 20.91
C ALA A 23 2.99 24.97 21.01
N LEU A 24 2.44 26.00 21.68
CA LEU A 24 3.16 27.25 21.93
C LEU A 24 4.37 27.05 22.83
N GLN A 25 4.24 26.23 23.87
CA GLN A 25 5.35 25.89 24.75
C GLN A 25 6.44 25.11 24.00
N TYR A 26 6.05 24.11 23.21
CA TYR A 26 6.97 23.32 22.39
C TYR A 26 7.74 24.19 21.39
N LEU A 27 7.07 25.13 20.73
CA LEU A 27 7.73 26.07 19.82
C LEU A 27 8.75 26.93 20.54
N LYS A 28 8.40 27.42 21.75
CA LYS A 28 9.33 28.17 22.59
C LYS A 28 10.54 27.35 23.01
N ASP A 29 10.34 26.09 23.40
CA ASP A 29 11.42 25.16 23.78
C ASP A 29 12.34 24.86 22.58
N CYS A 30 11.79 24.89 21.36
CA CYS A 30 12.55 24.79 20.11
C CYS A 30 13.20 26.12 19.65
N GLY A 31 13.12 27.18 20.46
CA GLY A 31 13.68 28.51 20.14
C GLY A 31 12.85 29.34 19.15
N ILE A 32 11.60 28.94 18.89
CA ILE A 32 10.66 29.64 18.01
C ILE A 32 9.64 30.40 18.87
N GLU A 33 9.87 31.70 19.06
CA GLU A 33 8.92 32.55 19.80
C GLU A 33 7.83 33.09 18.89
N ILE A 34 6.62 32.55 19.02
CA ILE A 34 5.44 33.07 18.34
C ILE A 34 4.35 33.49 19.33
N SER A 35 3.67 34.60 19.02
CA SER A 35 2.51 35.01 19.81
C SER A 35 1.34 34.05 19.62
N ARG A 36 0.50 33.90 20.65
CA ARG A 36 -0.75 33.12 20.58
C ARG A 36 -1.64 33.54 19.41
N ARG A 37 -1.76 34.86 19.15
CA ARG A 37 -2.52 35.39 18.01
C ARG A 37 -1.91 34.95 16.67
N SER A 38 -0.59 35.02 16.54
CA SER A 38 0.12 34.55 15.34
C SER A 38 -0.14 33.07 15.13
N TYR A 39 0.02 32.23 16.17
CA TYR A 39 -0.26 30.80 16.11
C TYR A 39 -1.66 30.50 15.56
N PHE A 40 -2.71 31.08 16.15
CA PHE A 40 -4.08 30.83 15.69
C PHE A 40 -4.34 31.33 14.26
N ARG A 41 -3.73 32.45 13.86
CA ARG A 41 -3.81 32.94 12.49
C ARG A 41 -3.13 31.96 11.52
N HIS A 42 -1.99 31.38 11.88
CA HIS A 42 -1.32 30.38 11.06
C HIS A 42 -2.13 29.09 11.02
N ASN A 43 -2.63 28.61 12.16
CA ASN A 43 -3.50 27.45 12.23
C ASN A 43 -4.75 27.60 11.35
N ALA A 44 -5.41 28.76 11.38
CA ALA A 44 -6.56 29.03 10.51
C ALA A 44 -6.21 28.97 9.02
N LYS A 45 -5.01 29.43 8.63
CA LYS A 45 -4.52 29.28 7.26
C LYS A 45 -4.24 27.83 6.88
N LEU A 46 -3.76 27.00 7.81
CA LEU A 46 -3.54 25.58 7.58
C LEU A 46 -4.85 24.80 7.43
N GLU A 47 -5.86 25.14 8.22
CA GLU A 47 -7.19 24.56 8.07
C GLU A 47 -7.83 24.99 6.75
N ALA A 48 -7.64 26.25 6.32
CA ALA A 48 -8.12 26.71 5.03
C ALA A 48 -7.46 25.97 3.85
N SER A 49 -6.16 25.68 3.92
CA SER A 49 -5.42 24.94 2.88
C SER A 49 -5.61 23.42 2.93
N LYS A 50 -6.34 22.90 3.93
CA LYS A 50 -6.59 21.47 4.10
C LYS A 50 -7.26 20.85 2.87
N TRP A 51 -8.22 21.56 2.27
CA TRP A 51 -8.91 21.06 1.09
C TRP A 51 -7.99 20.97 -0.13
N GLU A 52 -7.17 21.99 -0.36
CA GLU A 52 -6.16 22.01 -1.43
C GLU A 52 -5.15 20.88 -1.25
N ARG A 53 -4.71 20.62 -0.01
CA ARG A 53 -3.85 19.49 0.33
C ARG A 53 -4.54 18.16 0.05
N LEU A 54 -5.80 17.99 0.45
CA LEU A 54 -6.58 16.78 0.15
C LEU A 54 -6.72 16.57 -1.37
N MET A 55 -6.98 17.62 -2.13
CA MET A 55 -7.08 17.57 -3.58
C MET A 55 -5.75 17.15 -4.23
N SER A 56 -4.64 17.78 -3.83
CA SER A 56 -3.31 17.41 -4.36
C SER A 56 -2.91 15.97 -4.01
N ILE A 57 -3.32 15.47 -2.84
CA ILE A 57 -3.14 14.06 -2.46
C ILE A 57 -4.02 13.17 -3.35
N ALA A 58 -5.28 13.53 -3.56
CA ALA A 58 -6.21 12.78 -4.39
C ALA A 58 -5.75 12.70 -5.86
N GLU A 59 -5.19 13.77 -6.41
CA GLU A 59 -4.62 13.80 -7.76
C GLU A 59 -3.46 12.80 -7.93
N ARG A 60 -2.63 12.65 -6.89
CA ARG A 60 -1.50 11.71 -6.89
C ARG A 60 -1.90 10.30 -6.45
N PHE A 61 -3.14 10.13 -5.98
CA PHE A 61 -3.58 8.89 -5.36
C PHE A 61 -3.54 7.72 -6.33
N THR A 62 -3.95 7.91 -7.59
CA THR A 62 -3.95 6.83 -8.59
C THR A 62 -2.55 6.31 -8.88
N GLU A 63 -1.58 7.21 -9.03
CA GLU A 63 -0.18 6.86 -9.25
C GLU A 63 0.41 6.13 -8.03
N GLN A 64 0.19 6.68 -6.83
CA GLN A 64 0.64 6.04 -5.60
C GLN A 64 -0.01 4.67 -5.38
N HIS A 65 -1.28 4.52 -5.76
CA HIS A 65 -2.02 3.28 -5.65
C HIS A 65 -1.45 2.20 -6.57
N LEU A 66 -1.17 2.55 -7.83
CA LEU A 66 -0.53 1.66 -8.80
C LEU A 66 0.88 1.27 -8.35
N GLN A 67 1.72 2.25 -8.00
CA GLN A 67 3.09 2.01 -7.51
C GLN A 67 3.13 1.11 -6.28
N ARG A 68 2.13 1.18 -5.40
CA ARG A 68 2.02 0.30 -4.23
C ARG A 68 1.68 -1.13 -4.62
N ILE A 69 0.78 -1.34 -5.59
CA ILE A 69 0.48 -2.67 -6.12
C ILE A 69 1.76 -3.29 -6.70
N ASP A 70 2.41 -2.58 -7.64
CA ASP A 70 3.62 -3.06 -8.31
C ASP A 70 4.74 -3.40 -7.30
N LYS A 71 4.91 -2.55 -6.28
CA LYS A 71 5.91 -2.77 -5.24
C LYS A 71 5.57 -3.99 -4.37
N LEU A 72 4.31 -4.19 -4.01
CA LEU A 72 3.89 -5.34 -3.21
C LEU A 72 4.05 -6.65 -4.00
N GLU A 73 3.68 -6.66 -5.28
CA GLU A 73 3.90 -7.81 -6.17
C GLU A 73 5.39 -8.13 -6.34
N LEU A 74 6.22 -7.10 -6.53
CA LEU A 74 7.66 -7.27 -6.62
C LEU A 74 8.22 -7.85 -5.32
N VAL A 75 7.85 -7.30 -4.18
CA VAL A 75 8.27 -7.80 -2.86
C VAL A 75 7.86 -9.26 -2.69
N GLU A 76 6.63 -9.63 -3.07
CA GLU A 76 6.17 -11.01 -3.01
C GLU A 76 7.06 -11.94 -3.84
N SER A 77 7.31 -11.55 -5.09
CA SER A 77 8.13 -12.34 -6.01
C SER A 77 9.55 -12.55 -5.49
N LEU A 78 10.12 -11.53 -4.83
CA LEU A 78 11.45 -11.60 -4.21
C LEU A 78 11.44 -12.45 -2.94
N MET A 79 10.38 -12.39 -2.13
CA MET A 79 10.21 -13.24 -0.95
C MET A 79 10.10 -14.71 -1.34
N TRP A 80 9.38 -15.05 -2.41
CA TRP A 80 9.32 -16.42 -2.92
C TRP A 80 10.68 -16.91 -3.40
N LYS A 81 11.43 -16.10 -4.16
CA LYS A 81 12.81 -16.44 -4.54
C LYS A 81 13.71 -16.69 -3.32
N ASN A 82 13.59 -15.86 -2.29
CA ASN A 82 14.35 -16.03 -1.06
C ASN A 82 13.91 -17.28 -0.28
N TYR A 83 12.61 -17.58 -0.27
CA TYR A 83 12.07 -18.80 0.35
C TYR A 83 12.65 -20.07 -0.30
N ASP A 84 12.79 -20.09 -1.62
CA ASP A 84 13.37 -21.22 -2.35
C ASP A 84 14.86 -21.39 -2.06
N LEU A 85 15.60 -20.27 -2.00
CA LEU A 85 17.04 -20.24 -1.73
C LEU A 85 17.40 -20.50 -0.26
N GLU A 86 16.49 -20.24 0.67
CA GLU A 86 16.72 -20.39 2.10
C GLU A 86 16.91 -21.89 2.44
N LYS A 87 17.84 -22.18 3.36
CA LYS A 87 18.18 -23.54 3.78
C LYS A 87 17.62 -23.86 5.15
N TYR A 88 17.38 -22.85 5.99
CA TYR A 88 16.91 -23.02 7.35
C TYR A 88 15.38 -23.05 7.42
N PRO A 89 14.77 -24.16 7.90
CA PRO A 89 13.31 -24.31 7.91
C PRO A 89 12.59 -23.21 8.71
N HIS A 90 13.14 -22.76 9.84
CA HIS A 90 12.52 -21.69 10.64
C HIS A 90 12.42 -20.39 9.84
N LYS A 91 13.48 -20.00 9.13
CA LYS A 91 13.48 -18.79 8.30
C LYS A 91 12.53 -18.90 7.11
N LYS A 92 12.36 -20.10 6.56
CA LYS A 92 11.32 -20.36 5.54
C LYS A 92 9.93 -20.07 6.09
N VAL A 93 9.63 -20.52 7.30
CA VAL A 93 8.35 -20.21 7.96
C VAL A 93 8.20 -18.70 8.16
N ASP A 94 9.25 -18.00 8.61
CA ASP A 94 9.19 -16.54 8.80
C ASP A 94 8.92 -15.78 7.49
N ILE A 95 9.58 -16.18 6.39
CA ILE A 95 9.34 -15.62 5.05
C ILE A 95 7.90 -15.91 4.60
N HIS A 96 7.42 -17.14 4.80
CA HIS A 96 6.06 -17.52 4.43
C HIS A 96 5.01 -16.74 5.24
N CYS A 97 5.20 -16.59 6.55
CA CYS A 97 4.36 -15.75 7.39
C CYS A 97 4.36 -14.30 6.93
N SER A 98 5.51 -13.78 6.47
CA SER A 98 5.61 -12.42 5.92
C SER A 98 4.81 -12.27 4.62
N ILE A 99 4.89 -13.26 3.71
CA ILE A 99 4.09 -13.31 2.48
C ILE A 99 2.59 -13.30 2.83
N VAL A 100 2.16 -14.21 3.72
CA VAL A 100 0.75 -14.31 4.14
C VAL A 100 0.26 -13.02 4.78
N THR A 101 1.08 -12.37 5.60
CA THR A 101 0.74 -11.08 6.24
C THR A 101 0.55 -9.96 5.23
N MET A 102 1.25 -10.02 4.09
CA MET A 102 1.15 -9.01 3.04
C MET A 102 -0.10 -9.16 2.17
N GLN A 103 -0.60 -10.39 1.98
CA GLN A 103 -1.72 -10.71 1.08
C GLN A 103 -3.00 -9.86 1.30
N PRO A 104 -3.45 -9.60 2.56
CA PRO A 104 -4.61 -8.76 2.79
C PRO A 104 -4.45 -7.33 2.24
N PHE A 105 -3.24 -6.78 2.31
CA PHE A 105 -2.98 -5.43 1.78
C PHE A 105 -3.09 -5.42 0.26
N LEU A 106 -2.44 -6.37 -0.42
CA LEU A 106 -2.50 -6.49 -1.87
C LEU A 106 -3.94 -6.71 -2.36
N SER A 107 -4.69 -7.61 -1.71
CA SER A 107 -6.10 -7.86 -2.00
C SER A 107 -6.95 -6.59 -1.87
N ASN A 108 -6.75 -5.80 -0.81
CA ASN A 108 -7.47 -4.54 -0.61
C ASN A 108 -7.19 -3.52 -1.73
N TYR A 109 -5.94 -3.42 -2.20
CA TYR A 109 -5.61 -2.55 -3.33
C TYR A 109 -6.35 -2.97 -4.60
N TYR A 110 -6.41 -4.27 -4.91
CA TYR A 110 -7.15 -4.78 -6.06
C TYR A 110 -8.66 -4.56 -5.95
N VAL A 111 -9.25 -4.80 -4.77
CA VAL A 111 -10.69 -4.55 -4.54
C VAL A 111 -11.02 -3.09 -4.75
N ALA A 112 -10.20 -2.17 -4.22
CA ALA A 112 -10.37 -0.74 -4.41
C ALA A 112 -10.24 -0.34 -5.89
N THR A 113 -9.25 -0.89 -6.61
CA THR A 113 -9.08 -0.66 -8.05
C THR A 113 -10.30 -1.14 -8.83
N ARG A 114 -10.78 -2.37 -8.57
CA ARG A 114 -11.94 -2.95 -9.24
C ARG A 114 -13.18 -2.08 -9.05
N PHE A 115 -13.45 -1.67 -7.81
CA PHE A 115 -14.59 -0.82 -7.48
C PHE A 115 -14.58 0.52 -8.23
N VAL A 116 -13.41 1.16 -8.36
CA VAL A 116 -13.27 2.42 -9.11
C VAL A 116 -13.49 2.19 -10.61
N LEU A 117 -12.94 1.11 -11.17
CA LEU A 117 -13.11 0.76 -12.58
C LEU A 117 -14.57 0.44 -12.91
N GLU A 118 -15.23 -0.39 -12.10
CA GLU A 118 -16.66 -0.73 -12.25
C GLU A 118 -17.53 0.53 -12.24
N ARG A 119 -17.27 1.46 -11.31
CA ARG A 119 -18.00 2.74 -11.24
C ARG A 119 -17.74 3.65 -12.43
N ARG A 120 -16.49 3.77 -12.89
CA ARG A 120 -16.12 4.65 -14.01
C ARG A 120 -16.67 4.15 -15.33
N LEU A 121 -16.68 2.84 -15.52
CA LEU A 121 -17.02 2.26 -16.81
C LEU A 121 -18.53 2.00 -16.97
N LYS A 122 -19.36 2.19 -15.92
CA LYS A 122 -20.78 1.78 -15.90
C LYS A 122 -20.99 0.38 -16.48
N ILE A 123 -19.99 -0.49 -16.30
CA ILE A 123 -19.98 -1.83 -16.89
C ILE A 123 -20.90 -2.69 -16.05
N ASP A 124 -22.01 -3.16 -16.64
CA ASP A 124 -22.69 -4.39 -16.23
C ASP A 124 -21.62 -5.47 -15.98
N PRO A 125 -21.70 -6.23 -14.87
CA PRO A 125 -20.58 -6.99 -14.29
C PRO A 125 -19.67 -7.53 -15.37
N ILE A 126 -18.44 -7.00 -15.43
CA ILE A 126 -17.42 -7.29 -16.45
C ILE A 126 -17.57 -8.77 -16.83
N LYS A 127 -18.08 -9.04 -18.04
CA LYS A 127 -17.92 -10.37 -18.62
C LYS A 127 -16.42 -10.61 -18.58
N LYS A 128 -16.01 -11.52 -17.70
CA LYS A 128 -14.61 -11.93 -17.59
C LYS A 128 -14.14 -12.13 -19.03
N PRO A 129 -13.07 -11.46 -19.51
CA PRO A 129 -12.45 -11.92 -20.74
C PRO A 129 -12.14 -13.40 -20.49
N ASP A 130 -12.48 -14.27 -21.45
CA ASP A 130 -12.16 -15.69 -21.35
C ASP A 130 -10.64 -15.79 -21.18
N ILE A 131 -10.20 -15.91 -19.93
CA ILE A 131 -8.81 -16.18 -19.62
C ILE A 131 -8.62 -17.61 -20.09
N TYR A 132 -8.09 -17.76 -21.31
CA TYR A 132 -7.45 -18.97 -21.77
C TYR A 132 -6.25 -19.23 -20.84
N LEU A 133 -6.51 -19.80 -19.68
CA LEU A 133 -5.53 -20.58 -18.92
C LEU A 133 -5.29 -21.84 -19.75
N GLY A 134 -4.43 -21.73 -20.75
CA GLY A 134 -3.81 -22.85 -21.43
C GLY A 134 -2.82 -23.61 -20.54
N ILE A 135 -3.11 -23.77 -19.24
CA ILE A 135 -2.47 -24.79 -18.42
C ILE A 135 -3.44 -25.97 -18.44
N ASN A 136 -3.16 -26.90 -19.34
CA ASN A 136 -3.88 -28.16 -19.44
C ASN A 136 -3.46 -29.04 -18.26
N ILE A 137 -4.15 -28.91 -17.13
CA ILE A 137 -3.91 -29.70 -15.91
C ILE A 137 -4.31 -31.18 -16.13
N ASP A 138 -5.03 -31.50 -17.21
CA ASP A 138 -5.49 -32.86 -17.55
C ASP A 138 -4.55 -33.66 -18.47
N LYS A 139 -3.32 -33.16 -18.70
CA LYS A 139 -2.27 -33.90 -19.44
C LYS A 139 -1.10 -34.38 -18.59
N ALA A 140 -1.07 -34.09 -17.29
CA ALA A 140 -0.04 -34.62 -16.40
C ALA A 140 -0.33 -36.04 -15.87
N ASP A 141 -1.60 -36.50 -15.93
CA ASP A 141 -2.01 -37.78 -15.35
C ASP A 141 -2.15 -38.95 -16.34
N ARG A 142 -1.82 -38.74 -17.62
CA ARG A 142 -1.79 -39.82 -18.63
C ARG A 142 -0.39 -40.32 -18.99
N GLY A 143 0.60 -40.03 -18.15
CA GLY A 143 2.00 -40.47 -18.32
C GLY A 143 2.46 -41.59 -17.38
N LYS A 144 1.61 -42.06 -16.45
CA LYS A 144 1.98 -43.08 -15.45
C LYS A 144 1.18 -44.39 -15.51
N GLN A 145 0.53 -44.68 -16.65
CA GLN A 145 -0.23 -45.92 -16.83
C GLN A 145 0.16 -46.78 -18.05
N ILE A 146 1.37 -46.60 -18.61
CA ILE A 146 1.89 -47.45 -19.71
C ILE A 146 3.26 -48.08 -19.38
N LEU A 147 3.60 -48.24 -18.09
CA LEU A 147 4.82 -48.96 -17.68
C LEU A 147 4.57 -50.06 -16.62
N GLN A 148 3.38 -50.66 -16.62
CA GLN A 148 3.08 -51.84 -15.80
C GLN A 148 2.29 -52.96 -16.53
N SER A 149 2.27 -53.00 -17.87
CA SER A 149 1.54 -54.06 -18.58
C SER A 149 2.19 -54.61 -19.86
N GLU A 150 3.52 -54.64 -19.95
CA GLU A 150 4.21 -55.54 -20.90
C GLU A 150 5.47 -56.14 -20.26
N GLY A 151 5.24 -57.22 -19.54
CA GLY A 151 6.24 -58.16 -19.04
C GLY A 151 5.53 -59.45 -18.63
N LEU A 152 5.84 -60.54 -19.34
CA LEU A 152 5.26 -61.90 -19.26
C LEU A 152 3.97 -62.01 -20.11
N PHE A 153 3.99 -62.56 -21.33
CA PHE A 153 4.62 -63.78 -21.83
C PHE A 153 5.02 -63.66 -23.30
#